data_AF-A0A078KZN8-F1
#
_entry.id   AF-A0A078KZN8-F1
#
_cell.length_a   1.000
_cell.length_b   1.000
_cell.length_c   1.000
_cell.angle_alpha   90.00
_cell.angle_beta   90.00
_cell.angle_gamma   90.00
#
_symmetry.space_group_name_H-M   'P 1'
#
loop_
_entity.id
_entity.type
_entity.pdbx_description
1 polymer ?
#
loop_
_entity_poly.entity_id
_entity_poly.type
_entity_poly.pdbx_seq_one_letter_code
_entity_poly.pdbx_strand_id
1 'polypeptide(L)'
;MRTKFTHFSNNFEIACKKIESDANFQPDINNKDLMALVRDNEGNARHTPRRSALAIQRSDIKPADSCAIYQIKIAKKGPIDEDLDLPVWHIDDSAVILVNGKGDLSLHSKENAEKGCFDSPVTHLSPNDFLNCSTLHPAPLDTYAGPQY
;
A
#
# COMPACT_ATOMS: atom_id res chain seq x y z
N MET A 1 30.89 17.37 15.72
CA MET A 1 29.87 16.41 15.22
C MET A 1 29.57 16.75 13.78
N ARG A 2 29.88 15.87 12.81
CA ARG A 2 29.53 16.08 11.40
C ARG A 2 28.08 15.63 11.19
N THR A 3 27.20 16.57 10.90
CA THR A 3 25.85 16.29 10.38
C THR A 3 26.01 15.58 9.05
N LYS A 4 25.71 14.28 8.99
CA LYS A 4 25.61 13.56 7.72
C LYS A 4 24.35 14.08 7.03
N PHE A 5 24.50 14.99 6.08
CA PHE A 5 23.42 15.30 5.14
C PHE A 5 23.25 14.09 4.23
N THR A 6 22.21 13.28 4.49
CA THR A 6 21.75 12.25 3.56
C THR A 6 21.21 12.97 2.32
N HIS A 7 21.96 12.92 1.23
CA HIS A 7 21.56 13.55 -0.02
C HIS A 7 20.65 12.58 -0.77
N PHE A 8 19.34 12.81 -0.70
CA PHE A 8 18.39 12.11 -1.57
C PHE A 8 18.54 12.63 -2.99
N SER A 9 18.47 11.72 -3.96
CA SER A 9 18.37 12.11 -5.37
C SER A 9 17.02 12.75 -5.64
N ASN A 10 16.92 13.65 -6.61
CA ASN A 10 15.63 14.19 -7.07
C ASN A 10 14.65 13.05 -7.45
N ASN A 11 15.19 11.95 -7.99
CA ASN A 11 14.42 10.76 -8.36
C ASN A 11 13.76 10.08 -7.16
N PHE A 12 14.37 10.09 -5.98
CA PHE A 12 13.77 9.56 -4.75
C PHE A 12 12.49 10.33 -4.40
N GLU A 13 12.55 11.65 -4.36
CA GLU A 13 11.39 12.48 -4.06
C GLU A 13 10.28 12.32 -5.10
N ILE A 14 10.65 12.22 -6.39
CA ILE A 14 9.70 11.97 -7.47
C ILE A 14 9.00 10.61 -7.29
N ALA A 15 9.74 9.56 -6.95
CA ALA A 15 9.17 8.22 -6.74
C ALA A 15 8.22 8.19 -5.52
N CYS A 16 8.60 8.82 -4.42
CA CYS A 16 7.73 8.97 -3.24
C CYS A 16 6.45 9.76 -3.59
N LYS A 17 6.58 10.91 -4.26
CA LYS A 17 5.43 11.72 -4.71
C LYS A 17 4.52 10.95 -5.63
N LYS A 18 5.05 10.12 -6.53
CA LYS A 18 4.25 9.26 -7.41
C LYS A 18 3.34 8.33 -6.60
N ILE A 19 3.87 7.67 -5.56
CA ILE A 19 3.07 6.83 -4.67
C ILE A 19 2.04 7.68 -3.91
N GLU A 20 2.47 8.80 -3.34
CA GLU A 20 1.63 9.64 -2.47
C GLU A 20 0.52 10.37 -3.23
N SER A 21 0.66 10.54 -4.54
CA SER A 21 -0.39 11.06 -5.43
C SER A 21 -1.37 9.99 -5.94
N ASP A 22 -1.12 8.71 -5.66
CA ASP A 22 -1.97 7.61 -6.13
C ASP A 22 -3.32 7.60 -5.39
N ALA A 23 -4.41 7.28 -6.07
CA ALA A 23 -5.73 7.18 -5.44
C ALA A 23 -5.82 6.07 -4.38
N ASN A 24 -4.93 5.06 -4.45
CA ASN A 24 -4.81 4.02 -3.44
C ASN A 24 -3.96 4.47 -2.24
N PHE A 25 -3.27 5.61 -2.30
CA PHE A 25 -2.58 6.16 -1.14
C PHE A 25 -3.60 6.75 -0.17
N GLN A 26 -3.77 6.08 0.96
CA GLN A 26 -4.81 6.36 1.95
C GLN A 26 -4.15 6.46 3.32
N PRO A 27 -3.44 7.56 3.64
CA PRO A 27 -2.54 7.64 4.78
C PRO A 27 -3.21 7.32 6.13
N ASP A 28 -4.51 7.59 6.25
CA ASP A 28 -5.25 7.48 7.51
C ASP A 28 -6.23 6.29 7.59
N ILE A 29 -6.36 5.48 6.53
CA ILE A 29 -7.33 4.38 6.54
C ILE A 29 -6.92 3.26 7.50
N ASN A 30 -7.83 2.83 8.37
CA ASN A 30 -7.60 1.69 9.25
C ASN A 30 -8.18 0.40 8.66
N ASN A 31 -7.83 -0.75 9.25
CA ASN A 31 -8.26 -2.07 8.77
C ASN A 31 -9.80 -2.24 8.80
N LYS A 32 -10.50 -1.59 9.75
CA LYS A 32 -11.96 -1.67 9.88
C LYS A 32 -12.63 -0.95 8.71
N ASP A 33 -12.16 0.25 8.39
CA ASP A 33 -12.71 1.07 7.30
C ASP A 33 -12.40 0.45 5.94
N LEU A 34 -11.16 -0.03 5.74
CA LEU A 34 -10.76 -0.75 4.53
C LEU A 34 -11.63 -2.01 4.32
N MET A 35 -11.95 -2.74 5.39
CA MET A 35 -12.87 -3.88 5.29
C MET A 35 -14.29 -3.47 4.93
N ALA A 36 -14.81 -2.38 5.49
CA ALA A 36 -16.18 -1.91 5.24
C ALA A 36 -16.45 -1.55 3.76
N LEU A 37 -15.40 -1.35 2.96
CA LEU A 37 -15.50 -1.15 1.51
C LEU A 37 -15.91 -2.44 0.78
N VAL A 38 -15.47 -3.60 1.28
CA VAL A 38 -15.73 -4.89 0.62
C VAL A 38 -16.76 -5.73 1.34
N ARG A 39 -17.06 -5.50 2.63
CA ARG A 39 -18.03 -6.27 3.42
C ARG A 39 -19.15 -5.42 4.02
N ASP A 40 -20.33 -6.00 4.17
CA ASP A 40 -21.44 -5.43 4.94
C ASP A 40 -21.33 -5.76 6.44
N ASN A 41 -22.35 -5.37 7.20
CA ASN A 41 -22.43 -5.60 8.65
C ASN A 41 -22.53 -7.10 9.02
N GLU A 42 -22.89 -7.96 8.08
CA GLU A 42 -23.01 -9.41 8.25
C GLU A 42 -21.73 -10.15 7.82
N GLY A 43 -20.75 -9.44 7.26
CA GLY A 43 -19.50 -10.02 6.75
C GLY A 43 -19.61 -10.58 5.33
N ASN A 44 -20.75 -10.39 4.66
CA ASN A 44 -20.92 -10.70 3.24
C ASN A 44 -20.33 -9.58 2.40
N ALA A 45 -19.95 -9.82 1.13
CA ALA A 45 -19.57 -8.65 0.32
C ALA A 45 -20.76 -7.89 -0.17
N ARG A 46 -20.48 -6.60 -0.32
CA ARG A 46 -21.41 -5.62 -0.86
C ARG A 46 -21.61 -5.77 -2.38
N HIS A 47 -20.61 -6.17 -3.18
CA HIS A 47 -20.73 -6.20 -4.67
C HIS A 47 -19.93 -7.35 -5.36
N THR A 48 -20.50 -7.98 -6.41
CA THR A 48 -19.90 -8.98 -7.33
C THR A 48 -19.17 -8.34 -8.53
N PRO A 49 -18.18 -9.01 -9.18
CA PRO A 49 -17.13 -9.81 -8.56
C PRO A 49 -16.23 -8.88 -7.73
N ARG A 50 -15.94 -9.32 -6.52
CA ARG A 50 -15.32 -8.50 -5.47
C ARG A 50 -13.87 -8.18 -5.88
N ARG A 51 -13.62 -6.96 -6.39
CA ARG A 51 -12.26 -6.43 -6.44
C ARG A 51 -11.78 -6.24 -5.00
N SER A 52 -10.55 -6.59 -4.69
CA SER A 52 -9.98 -6.33 -3.36
C SER A 52 -9.91 -4.81 -3.13
N ALA A 53 -10.26 -4.32 -1.93
CA ALA A 53 -9.98 -2.92 -1.60
C ALA A 53 -8.49 -2.80 -1.20
N LEU A 54 -7.74 -2.01 -1.96
CA LEU A 54 -6.31 -1.82 -1.80
C LEU A 54 -6.05 -0.46 -1.18
N ALA A 55 -5.23 -0.40 -0.14
CA ALA A 55 -4.69 0.85 0.41
C ALA A 55 -3.17 0.78 0.48
N ILE A 56 -2.53 1.90 0.21
CA ILE A 56 -1.09 2.11 0.36
C ILE A 56 -0.89 3.20 1.41
N GLN A 57 0.01 2.96 2.36
CA GLN A 57 0.30 3.87 3.48
C GLN A 57 1.79 3.97 3.67
N ARG A 58 2.28 5.04 4.32
CA ARG A 58 3.64 5.00 4.86
C ARG A 58 3.74 3.90 5.91
N SER A 59 4.81 3.12 5.86
CA SER A 59 5.04 2.06 6.83
C SER A 59 5.74 2.60 8.08
N ASP A 60 5.41 2.01 9.23
CA ASP A 60 6.11 2.27 10.50
C ASP A 60 7.46 1.51 10.59
N ILE A 61 7.75 0.64 9.62
CA ILE A 61 9.03 -0.06 9.51
C ILE A 61 10.14 0.99 9.33
N LYS A 62 11.13 0.95 10.22
CA LYS A 62 12.29 1.86 10.13
C LYS A 62 13.04 1.59 8.82
N PRO A 63 13.07 2.54 7.88
CA PRO A 63 13.79 2.34 6.64
C PRO A 63 15.31 2.32 6.90
N ALA A 64 16.03 1.58 6.07
CA ALA A 64 17.48 1.77 5.95
C ALA A 64 17.78 3.22 5.51
N ASP A 65 18.99 3.71 5.82
CA ASP A 65 19.41 5.06 5.46
C ASP A 65 19.10 5.36 3.98
N SER A 66 18.41 6.47 3.73
CA SER A 66 18.00 6.93 2.40
C SER A 66 16.94 6.09 1.69
N CYS A 67 16.07 5.37 2.41
CA CYS A 67 14.92 4.67 1.82
C CYS A 67 13.59 5.15 2.40
N ALA A 68 12.50 4.88 1.68
CA ALA A 68 11.13 4.98 2.18
C ALA A 68 10.42 3.64 1.99
N ILE A 69 9.54 3.29 2.94
CA ILE A 69 8.77 2.05 2.90
C ILE A 69 7.30 2.40 2.94
N TYR A 70 6.54 1.82 2.03
CA TYR A 70 5.09 1.96 1.95
C TYR A 70 4.43 0.60 2.18
N GLN A 71 3.52 0.53 3.14
CA GLN A 71 2.73 -0.67 3.44
C GLN A 71 1.60 -0.81 2.42
N ILE A 72 1.45 -2.00 1.84
CA ILE A 72 0.29 -2.39 1.04
C ILE A 72 -0.70 -3.09 1.97
N LYS A 73 -1.98 -2.74 1.92
CA LYS A 73 -3.06 -3.42 2.63
C LYS A 73 -4.16 -3.79 1.66
N ILE A 74 -4.56 -5.05 1.63
CA ILE A 74 -5.54 -5.57 0.69
C ILE A 74 -6.65 -6.28 1.45
N ALA A 75 -7.85 -5.74 1.37
CA ALA A 75 -9.07 -6.38 1.80
C ALA A 75 -9.48 -7.51 0.84
N LYS A 76 -9.26 -8.77 1.22
CA LYS A 76 -9.55 -9.93 0.37
C LYS A 76 -10.24 -11.07 1.13
N LYS A 77 -10.93 -11.93 0.39
CA LYS A 77 -11.51 -13.17 0.92
C LYS A 77 -10.61 -14.33 0.50
N GLY A 78 -10.08 -15.06 1.47
CA GLY A 78 -9.18 -16.18 1.21
C GLY A 78 -8.83 -16.93 2.50
N PRO A 79 -8.03 -18.00 2.40
CA PRO A 79 -7.47 -18.64 3.58
C PRO A 79 -6.56 -17.64 4.31
N ILE A 80 -6.61 -17.64 5.65
CA ILE A 80 -5.65 -16.91 6.49
C ILE A 80 -4.43 -17.80 6.79
N ASP A 81 -4.61 -19.12 6.77
CA ASP A 81 -3.60 -20.13 7.03
C ASP A 81 -3.82 -21.31 6.08
N GLU A 82 -2.77 -22.05 5.74
CA GLU A 82 -2.85 -23.24 4.88
C GLU A 82 -3.77 -24.33 5.48
N ASP A 83 -3.94 -24.32 6.81
CA ASP A 83 -4.75 -25.26 7.57
C ASP A 83 -6.24 -24.87 7.71
N LEU A 84 -6.65 -23.69 7.25
CA LEU A 84 -8.03 -23.21 7.33
C LEU A 84 -8.73 -23.29 5.97
N ASP A 85 -9.46 -24.38 5.75
CA ASP A 85 -10.26 -24.65 4.54
C ASP A 85 -11.39 -23.63 4.27
N LEU A 86 -11.70 -22.76 5.23
CA LEU A 86 -12.80 -21.80 5.10
C LEU A 86 -12.30 -20.40 4.72
N PRO A 87 -12.63 -19.89 3.52
CA PRO A 87 -12.19 -18.57 3.11
C PRO A 87 -12.91 -17.49 3.91
N VAL A 88 -12.14 -16.69 4.64
CA VAL A 88 -12.63 -15.59 5.47
C VAL A 88 -12.11 -14.25 4.95
N TRP A 89 -12.83 -13.19 5.26
CA TRP A 89 -12.38 -11.83 4.97
C TRP A 89 -11.28 -11.41 5.93
N HIS A 90 -10.16 -10.96 5.37
CA HIS A 90 -9.03 -10.46 6.13
C HIS A 90 -8.35 -9.31 5.39
N ILE A 91 -7.47 -8.63 6.11
CA ILE A 91 -6.49 -7.70 5.51
C ILE A 91 -5.21 -8.49 5.26
N ASP A 92 -4.83 -8.59 4.00
CA ASP A 92 -3.49 -9.01 3.62
C ASP A 92 -2.59 -7.77 3.58
N ASP A 93 -1.66 -7.71 4.52
CA ASP A 93 -0.62 -6.69 4.60
C ASP A 93 0.79 -7.31 4.50
N SER A 94 0.90 -8.48 3.85
CA SER A 94 2.14 -9.25 3.77
C SER A 94 3.23 -8.62 2.89
N ALA A 95 2.93 -7.56 2.13
CA ALA A 95 3.85 -6.93 1.18
C ALA A 95 4.03 -5.43 1.44
N VAL A 96 5.24 -4.94 1.13
CA VAL A 96 5.60 -3.52 1.20
C VAL A 96 6.32 -3.09 -0.07
N ILE A 97 6.20 -1.81 -0.42
CA ILE A 97 6.97 -1.15 -1.48
C ILE A 97 8.15 -0.43 -0.82
N LEU A 98 9.36 -0.73 -1.29
CA LEU A 98 10.56 0.01 -0.95
C LEU A 98 10.89 1.00 -2.08
N VAL A 99 11.11 2.26 -1.72
CA VAL A 99 11.76 3.28 -2.57
C VAL A 99 13.19 3.43 -2.08
N ASN A 100 14.17 3.05 -2.90
CA ASN A 100 15.59 3.23 -2.55
C ASN A 100 16.05 4.69 -2.79
N GLY A 101 17.22 5.08 -2.29
CA GLY A 101 17.72 6.47 -2.44
C GLY A 101 17.97 6.96 -3.87
N LYS A 102 17.94 6.05 -4.87
CA LYS A 102 18.02 6.36 -6.30
C LYS A 102 16.63 6.59 -6.95
N GLY A 103 15.55 6.31 -6.22
CA GLY A 103 14.18 6.39 -6.70
C GLY A 103 13.65 5.08 -7.32
N ASP A 104 14.37 3.97 -7.21
CA ASP A 104 13.89 2.68 -7.73
C ASP A 104 12.86 2.07 -6.76
N LEU A 105 11.84 1.46 -7.34
CA LEU A 105 10.74 0.81 -6.65
C LEU A 105 10.92 -0.71 -6.65
N SER A 106 10.75 -1.35 -5.50
CA SER A 106 10.76 -2.80 -5.37
C SER A 106 9.75 -3.29 -4.34
N LEU A 107 9.26 -4.52 -4.50
CA LEU A 107 8.35 -5.16 -3.54
C LEU A 107 9.12 -6.11 -2.65
N HIS A 108 8.76 -6.14 -1.38
CA HIS A 108 9.34 -7.05 -0.38
C HIS A 108 8.23 -7.62 0.49
N SER A 109 8.46 -8.79 1.09
CA SER A 109 7.59 -9.22 2.16
C SER A 109 7.76 -8.29 3.37
N LYS A 110 6.67 -8.03 4.08
CA LYS A 110 6.66 -7.25 5.31
C LYS A 110 7.61 -7.85 6.35
N GLU A 111 7.60 -9.17 6.48
CA GLU A 111 8.49 -9.91 7.38
C GLU A 111 9.98 -9.64 7.09
N ASN A 112 10.40 -9.65 5.82
CA ASN A 112 11.79 -9.36 5.46
C ASN A 112 12.12 -7.89 5.68
N ALA A 113 11.19 -6.99 5.35
CA ALA A 113 11.36 -5.55 5.56
C ALA A 113 11.51 -5.18 7.05
N GLU A 114 10.73 -5.81 7.94
CA GLU A 114 10.84 -5.65 9.40
C GLU A 114 12.21 -6.09 9.94
N LYS A 115 12.84 -7.08 9.29
CA LYS A 115 14.21 -7.54 9.58
C LYS A 115 15.29 -6.69 8.89
N GLY A 116 14.91 -5.72 8.05
CA GLY A 116 15.81 -4.90 7.24
C GLY A 116 16.43 -5.66 6.05
N CYS A 117 15.87 -6.79 5.66
CA CYS A 117 16.35 -7.62 4.55
C CYS A 117 15.68 -7.20 3.23
N PHE A 118 16.42 -6.50 2.37
CA PHE A 118 15.92 -6.01 1.07
C PHE A 118 16.64 -6.63 -0.14
N ASP A 119 17.49 -7.63 0.08
CA ASP A 119 18.22 -8.32 -1.00
C ASP A 119 17.38 -9.36 -1.75
N SER A 120 16.17 -9.65 -1.24
CA SER A 120 15.27 -10.68 -1.76
C SER A 120 13.91 -10.07 -2.15
N PRO A 121 13.85 -9.24 -3.20
CA PRO A 121 12.59 -8.66 -3.65
C PRO A 121 11.63 -9.74 -4.17
N VAL A 122 10.34 -9.46 -4.04
CA VAL A 122 9.27 -10.25 -4.65
C VAL A 122 9.23 -9.92 -6.14
N THR A 123 9.86 -10.76 -6.96
CA THR A 123 10.10 -10.47 -8.39
C THR A 123 8.96 -10.84 -9.34
N HIS A 124 8.01 -11.66 -8.89
CA HIS A 124 6.86 -12.06 -9.70
C HIS A 124 5.71 -11.02 -9.67
N LEU A 125 5.86 -9.95 -8.88
CA LEU A 125 4.93 -8.83 -8.78
C LEU A 125 5.67 -7.52 -9.06
N SER A 126 4.96 -6.52 -9.57
CA SER A 126 5.45 -5.17 -9.77
C SER A 126 4.80 -4.20 -8.78
N PRO A 127 5.51 -3.20 -8.24
CA PRO A 127 4.89 -2.09 -7.54
C PRO A 127 3.76 -1.42 -8.35
N ASN A 128 3.85 -1.41 -9.68
CA ASN A 128 2.81 -0.87 -10.55
C ASN A 128 1.55 -1.75 -10.62
N ASP A 129 1.58 -2.99 -10.13
CA ASP A 129 0.37 -3.83 -10.00
C ASP A 129 -0.55 -3.34 -8.86
N PHE A 130 -0.02 -2.46 -7.99
CA PHE A 130 -0.74 -1.85 -6.89
C PHE A 130 -1.02 -0.37 -7.15
N LEU A 131 -0.11 0.32 -7.85
CA LEU A 131 -0.30 1.71 -8.25
C LEU A 131 -1.22 1.81 -9.49
N ASN A 132 -1.96 2.91 -9.61
CA ASN A 132 -2.87 3.23 -10.71
C ASN A 132 -3.98 2.18 -10.97
N CYS A 133 -4.20 1.27 -10.02
CA CYS A 133 -5.29 0.31 -10.11
C CYS A 133 -6.61 0.95 -9.70
N SER A 134 -7.72 0.45 -10.25
CA SER A 134 -9.05 0.90 -9.84
C SER A 134 -9.24 0.71 -8.34
N THR A 135 -9.67 1.76 -7.65
CA THR A 135 -9.86 1.76 -6.20
C THR A 135 -11.35 1.60 -5.86
N LEU A 136 -11.64 1.12 -4.65
CA LEU A 136 -12.99 1.15 -4.07
C LEU A 136 -13.17 2.33 -3.10
N HIS A 137 -12.12 3.13 -2.92
CA HIS A 137 -12.17 4.32 -2.08
C HIS A 137 -12.95 5.40 -2.81
N PRO A 138 -13.70 6.25 -2.08
CA PRO A 138 -14.09 7.52 -2.65
C PRO A 138 -12.82 8.23 -3.14
N ALA A 139 -12.84 8.75 -4.36
CA ALA A 139 -11.74 9.56 -4.85
C ALA A 139 -11.47 10.68 -3.83
N PRO A 140 -10.19 11.03 -3.57
CA PRO A 140 -9.91 12.23 -2.81
C PRO A 140 -10.72 13.38 -3.44
N LEU A 141 -11.47 14.10 -2.62
CA LEU A 141 -12.24 15.27 -3.02
C LEU A 141 -11.26 16.39 -3.38
N ASP A 142 -10.56 16.27 -4.50
CA ASP A 142 -9.89 17.41 -5.11
C ASP A 142 -10.95 18.22 -5.87
N THR A 143 -11.39 19.29 -5.20
CA THR A 143 -12.14 20.43 -5.75
C THR A 143 -13.43 20.06 -6.48
N TYR A 144 -14.56 20.14 -5.75
CA TYR A 144 -15.77 20.73 -6.34
C TYR A 144 -15.39 22.12 -6.87
N ALA A 145 -14.99 22.19 -8.14
CA ALA A 145 -15.27 23.37 -8.94
C ALA A 145 -16.80 23.45 -9.00
N GLY A 146 -17.39 24.18 -8.05
CA GLY A 146 -18.80 24.50 -8.08
C GLY A 146 -19.16 25.07 -9.45
N PRO A 147 -20.39 24.88 -9.93
CA PRO A 147 -20.80 25.49 -11.18
C PRO A 147 -20.64 27.01 -11.03
N GLN A 148 -19.79 27.61 -11.88
CA GLN A 148 -19.79 29.05 -12.07
C GLN A 148 -21.10 29.39 -12.78
N TYR A 149 -22.08 29.85 -12.00
CA TYR A 149 -23.24 30.59 -12.49
C TYR A 149 -22.96 32.09 -12.37
#